data_AF-A0A094CFC0-F1
#
_entry.id   AF-A0A094CFC0-F1
#
_cell.length_a   1.000
_cell.length_b   1.000
_cell.length_c   1.000
_cell.angle_alpha   90.00
_cell.angle_beta   90.00
_cell.angle_gamma   90.00
#
_symmetry.space_group_name_H-M   'P 1'
#
loop_
_entity.id
_entity.type
_entity.pdbx_description
1 polymer ?
#
loop_
_entity_poly.entity_id
_entity_poly.type
_entity_poly.pdbx_seq_one_letter_code
_entity_poly.pdbx_strand_id
1 'polypeptide(L)'
;MVRYSLASLVAAILWLSPHALAEEVLGPEADYHGKNPCPLKCSVTGPEPKNWPVYRNFERLHRCDQRFLLDFSVSDNVDERQGSHRIRACTLWGSDWTNIASPDSVQATEVNATLQFGSWDYEPSLSTATTRNARTADVQSLVEQMSLYLGNGHGEVNRTVIVYGLSGNATFGVYLGKSLQNEGMGQVALDLFRNYAADTRDNKLNGLAMQLCGRERDTDHAFGAIAMMNGSFHSVQDAIRTWSNGGCLDGFSSVTNMTVPIFVTAPPLVPVSNATIVTLDTVRSHSAGVARSVNDESGLSLSCRCFISSISATPRCTRSELSASPSPK
;
A
#
# COMPACT_ATOMS: atom_id res chain seq x y z
N MET A 1 20.57 46.09 -68.41
CA MET A 1 21.09 45.47 -69.64
C MET A 1 22.05 44.37 -69.20
N VAL A 2 21.93 43.06 -69.45
CA VAL A 2 21.12 42.24 -70.36
C VAL A 2 21.06 40.81 -69.77
N ARG A 3 19.83 40.26 -69.78
CA ARG A 3 19.32 38.87 -70.01
C ARG A 3 20.01 37.58 -69.53
N TYR A 4 19.11 36.69 -69.09
CA TYR A 4 19.18 35.27 -68.67
C TYR A 4 19.65 34.25 -69.72
N SER A 5 20.14 33.09 -69.25
CA SER A 5 19.66 31.72 -69.62
C SER A 5 20.33 30.66 -68.71
N LEU A 6 19.62 30.03 -67.77
CA LEU A 6 19.06 28.65 -67.80
C LEU A 6 20.04 27.53 -68.20
N ALA A 7 20.40 26.67 -67.22
CA ALA A 7 20.18 25.20 -67.23
C ALA A 7 21.22 24.44 -66.37
N SER A 8 20.80 23.92 -65.21
CA SER A 8 20.90 22.49 -64.87
C SER A 8 20.36 22.25 -63.46
N LEU A 9 19.19 21.62 -63.43
CA LEU A 9 18.62 20.97 -62.26
C LEU A 9 19.49 19.76 -61.89
N VAL A 10 19.87 19.65 -60.62
CA VAL A 10 20.04 18.34 -59.97
C VAL A 10 19.13 18.34 -58.75
N ALA A 11 17.99 17.65 -58.88
CA ALA A 11 17.07 17.39 -57.80
C ALA A 11 17.68 16.33 -56.88
N ALA A 12 18.13 16.73 -55.69
CA ALA A 12 18.37 15.78 -54.60
C ALA A 12 17.02 15.44 -53.99
N ILE A 13 16.48 14.29 -54.38
CA ILE A 13 15.25 13.73 -53.84
C ILE A 13 15.58 13.23 -52.42
N LEU A 14 15.31 14.08 -51.41
CA LEU A 14 15.23 13.64 -50.03
C LEU A 14 13.93 12.86 -49.87
N TRP A 15 14.03 11.53 -49.97
CA TRP A 15 12.98 10.64 -49.50
C TRP A 15 12.90 10.79 -47.97
N LEU A 16 11.93 11.56 -47.52
CA LEU A 16 11.36 11.42 -46.18
C LEU A 16 10.73 10.03 -46.10
N SER A 17 11.45 9.07 -45.55
CA SER A 17 10.86 7.82 -45.10
C SER A 17 9.95 8.13 -43.91
N PRO A 18 8.62 7.87 -43.98
CA PRO A 18 7.78 7.86 -42.80
C PRO A 18 8.07 6.53 -42.09
N HIS A 19 9.11 6.51 -41.27
CA HIS A 19 9.27 5.44 -40.28
C HIS A 19 9.05 6.08 -38.92
N ALA A 20 7.81 6.53 -38.72
CA ALA A 20 7.19 6.46 -37.41
C ALA A 20 7.04 4.96 -37.10
N LEU A 21 8.12 4.35 -36.60
CA LEU A 21 8.00 3.11 -35.89
C LEU A 21 7.43 3.48 -34.53
N ALA A 22 6.19 3.04 -34.33
CA ALA A 22 5.63 2.84 -33.01
C ALA A 22 6.67 2.10 -32.17
N GLU A 23 7.21 2.78 -31.17
CA GLU A 23 7.98 2.15 -30.11
C GLU A 23 6.95 1.43 -29.25
N GLU A 24 6.69 0.18 -29.65
CA GLU A 24 6.00 -0.80 -28.84
C GLU A 24 6.74 -0.87 -27.50
N VAL A 25 6.01 -0.63 -26.41
CA VAL A 25 6.51 -0.60 -25.03
C VAL A 25 7.00 -2.00 -24.66
N LEU A 26 8.22 -2.33 -25.06
CA LEU A 26 9.06 -3.34 -24.44
C LEU A 26 9.96 -2.57 -23.49
N GLY A 27 9.64 -2.64 -22.19
CA GLY A 27 10.35 -1.91 -21.15
C GLY A 27 11.87 -2.14 -21.22
N PRO A 28 12.69 -1.17 -20.78
CA PRO A 28 14.13 -1.31 -20.83
C PRO A 28 14.52 -2.50 -19.96
N GLU A 29 14.87 -3.58 -20.63
CA GLU A 29 15.70 -4.64 -20.14
C GLU A 29 16.93 -4.01 -19.47
N ALA A 30 16.86 -3.89 -18.16
CA ALA A 30 17.93 -3.39 -17.32
C ALA A 30 19.19 -4.21 -17.58
N ASP A 31 20.22 -3.58 -18.17
CA ASP A 31 21.63 -3.99 -18.15
C ASP A 31 21.85 -5.52 -18.13
N TYR A 32 21.65 -6.15 -19.31
CA TYR A 32 21.81 -7.59 -19.55
C TYR A 32 23.25 -8.13 -19.38
N HIS A 33 24.16 -7.36 -18.79
CA HIS A 33 25.52 -7.82 -18.48
C HIS A 33 25.76 -8.14 -17.00
N GLY A 34 24.73 -8.11 -16.15
CA GLY A 34 24.84 -8.58 -14.76
C GLY A 34 25.79 -7.75 -13.88
N LYS A 35 26.13 -6.52 -14.30
CA LYS A 35 27.05 -5.63 -13.58
C LYS A 35 26.35 -4.83 -12.50
N ASN A 36 25.08 -4.46 -12.70
CA ASN A 36 24.29 -3.79 -11.68
C ASN A 36 23.25 -4.75 -11.05
N PRO A 37 23.40 -5.11 -9.76
CA PRO A 37 22.42 -5.95 -9.08
C PRO A 37 21.09 -5.22 -8.83
N CYS A 38 21.07 -3.89 -8.87
CA CYS A 38 19.94 -3.06 -8.48
C CYS A 38 18.80 -3.04 -9.52
N PRO A 39 17.53 -2.94 -9.07
CA PRO A 39 16.41 -2.57 -9.92
C PRO A 39 16.59 -1.24 -10.65
N LEU A 40 15.72 -1.04 -11.65
CA LEU A 40 15.53 0.28 -12.24
C LEU A 40 15.02 1.26 -11.19
N LYS A 41 15.38 2.53 -11.34
CA LYS A 41 14.96 3.60 -10.42
C LYS A 41 13.46 3.85 -10.53
N CYS A 42 12.84 4.21 -9.41
CA CYS A 42 11.42 4.58 -9.37
C CYS A 42 11.14 5.83 -10.22
N SER A 43 12.08 6.78 -10.27
CA SER A 43 12.04 7.94 -11.19
C SER A 43 11.97 7.58 -12.68
N VAL A 44 12.41 6.38 -13.06
CA VAL A 44 12.38 5.88 -14.45
C VAL A 44 11.15 5.01 -14.70
N THR A 45 10.83 4.11 -13.77
CA THR A 45 9.69 3.17 -13.92
C THR A 45 8.34 3.83 -13.63
N GLY A 46 8.35 5.00 -13.00
CA GLY A 46 7.18 5.69 -12.51
C GLY A 46 6.63 5.11 -11.20
N PRO A 47 5.55 5.72 -10.67
CA PRO A 47 5.00 5.42 -9.36
C PRO A 47 4.16 4.14 -9.35
N GLU A 48 3.70 3.68 -10.51
CA GLU A 48 2.79 2.55 -10.65
C GLU A 48 3.51 1.21 -10.47
N PRO A 49 3.23 0.42 -9.41
CA PRO A 49 3.98 -0.81 -9.14
C PRO A 49 3.91 -1.83 -10.27
N LYS A 50 2.80 -1.86 -11.03
CA LYS A 50 2.62 -2.73 -12.20
C LYS A 50 3.69 -2.57 -13.28
N ASN A 51 4.38 -1.43 -13.33
CA ASN A 51 5.44 -1.12 -14.29
C ASN A 51 6.84 -1.49 -13.76
N TRP A 52 6.97 -1.87 -12.49
CA TRP A 52 8.27 -2.19 -11.91
C TRP A 52 8.76 -3.58 -12.34
N PRO A 53 10.10 -3.74 -12.53
CA PRO A 53 10.71 -5.04 -12.78
C PRO A 53 10.35 -6.11 -11.74
N VAL A 54 10.21 -7.36 -12.19
CA VAL A 54 9.79 -8.50 -11.36
C VAL A 54 10.99 -9.39 -10.99
N TYR A 55 11.03 -9.80 -9.74
CA TYR A 55 12.04 -10.66 -9.12
C TYR A 55 11.38 -11.88 -8.49
N ARG A 56 12.06 -13.03 -8.55
CA ARG A 56 11.57 -14.29 -7.97
C ARG A 56 11.86 -14.45 -6.50
N ASN A 57 12.88 -13.76 -6.00
CA ASN A 57 13.31 -13.78 -4.62
C ASN A 57 14.14 -12.52 -4.32
N PHE A 58 14.51 -12.33 -3.06
CA PHE A 58 15.29 -11.18 -2.65
C PHE A 58 16.81 -11.32 -2.87
N GLU A 59 17.33 -12.43 -3.40
CA GLU A 59 18.79 -12.67 -3.49
C GLU A 59 19.51 -11.59 -4.31
N ARG A 60 18.89 -11.16 -5.42
CA ARG A 60 19.43 -10.09 -6.25
C ARG A 60 19.33 -8.73 -5.56
N LEU A 61 18.22 -8.48 -4.85
CA LEU A 61 17.97 -7.23 -4.13
C LEU A 61 18.95 -7.04 -2.98
N HIS A 62 19.28 -8.09 -2.22
CA HIS A 62 20.28 -8.04 -1.15
C HIS A 62 21.71 -7.77 -1.62
N ARG A 63 22.03 -8.00 -2.90
CA ARG A 63 23.34 -7.63 -3.48
C ARG A 63 23.41 -6.16 -3.87
N CYS A 64 22.29 -5.45 -3.84
CA CYS A 64 22.23 -4.03 -4.11
C CYS A 64 22.16 -3.26 -2.78
N ASP A 65 23.16 -2.44 -2.50
CA ASP A 65 23.22 -1.58 -1.30
C ASP A 65 22.39 -0.30 -1.51
N GLN A 66 21.11 -0.48 -1.83
CA GLN A 66 20.16 0.61 -2.04
C GLN A 66 18.83 0.27 -1.38
N ARG A 67 17.93 1.25 -1.37
CA ARG A 67 16.59 1.14 -0.80
C ARG A 67 15.57 0.96 -1.92
N PHE A 68 14.54 0.18 -1.66
CA PHE A 68 13.55 -0.21 -2.65
C PHE A 68 12.14 0.08 -2.15
N LEU A 69 11.27 0.49 -3.08
CA LEU A 69 9.85 0.21 -2.94
C LEU A 69 9.55 -1.14 -3.59
N LEU A 70 8.61 -1.84 -2.98
CA LEU A 70 8.27 -3.20 -3.30
C LEU A 70 6.75 -3.37 -3.37
N ASP A 71 6.31 -4.22 -4.29
CA ASP A 71 4.92 -4.68 -4.40
C ASP A 71 4.90 -6.19 -4.61
N PHE A 72 4.13 -6.88 -3.78
CA PHE A 72 3.92 -8.31 -3.84
C PHE A 72 2.63 -8.66 -3.11
N SER A 73 2.12 -9.86 -3.37
CA SER A 73 0.87 -10.32 -2.74
C SER A 73 1.05 -10.48 -1.24
N VAL A 74 0.08 -9.97 -0.47
CA VAL A 74 0.01 -10.21 0.97
C VAL A 74 -0.11 -11.71 1.32
N SER A 75 -0.60 -12.54 0.41
CA SER A 75 -0.75 -13.99 0.62
C SER A 75 0.50 -14.80 0.23
N ASP A 76 1.49 -14.19 -0.42
CA ASP A 76 2.72 -14.85 -0.86
C ASP A 76 3.78 -14.77 0.24
N ASN A 77 4.27 -15.88 0.78
CA ASN A 77 5.28 -15.87 1.83
C ASN A 77 6.68 -15.60 1.23
N VAL A 78 6.98 -14.32 0.99
CA VAL A 78 8.15 -13.89 0.21
C VAL A 78 9.52 -14.14 0.88
N ASP A 79 9.53 -14.52 2.16
CA ASP A 79 10.76 -14.91 2.87
C ASP A 79 11.20 -16.35 2.53
N GLU A 80 10.34 -17.15 1.88
CA GLU A 80 10.65 -18.54 1.52
C GLU A 80 11.63 -18.63 0.34
N ARG A 81 12.90 -18.95 0.62
CA ARG A 81 13.95 -18.96 -0.43
C ARG A 81 13.69 -19.87 -1.64
N GLN A 82 12.94 -20.96 -1.45
CA GLN A 82 12.67 -21.93 -2.53
C GLN A 82 11.40 -21.59 -3.33
N GLY A 83 10.63 -20.59 -2.90
CA GLY A 83 9.47 -20.10 -3.63
C GLY A 83 9.86 -19.31 -4.88
N SER A 84 9.05 -19.42 -5.93
CA SER A 84 9.10 -18.49 -7.06
C SER A 84 8.07 -17.39 -6.83
N HIS A 85 8.49 -16.32 -6.15
CA HIS A 85 7.64 -15.19 -5.83
C HIS A 85 7.46 -14.24 -7.01
N ARG A 86 6.50 -13.32 -6.89
CA ARG A 86 6.34 -12.20 -7.83
C ARG A 86 6.56 -10.89 -7.10
N ILE A 87 7.83 -10.56 -6.87
CA ILE A 87 8.25 -9.35 -6.17
C ILE A 87 8.54 -8.27 -7.21
N ARG A 88 7.74 -7.22 -7.23
CA ARG A 88 7.99 -6.04 -8.07
C ARG A 88 8.83 -5.06 -7.28
N ALA A 89 9.87 -4.49 -7.89
CA ALA A 89 10.77 -3.59 -7.18
C ALA A 89 11.28 -2.44 -8.05
N CYS A 90 11.39 -1.25 -7.46
CA CYS A 90 12.14 -0.13 -8.00
C CYS A 90 13.06 0.47 -6.93
N THR A 91 14.15 1.11 -7.35
CA THR A 91 15.16 1.66 -6.43
C THR A 91 14.97 3.16 -6.18
N LEU A 92 15.23 3.58 -4.93
CA LEU A 92 15.05 4.95 -4.44
C LEU A 92 16.39 5.63 -4.17
N TRP A 93 16.60 6.84 -4.70
CA TRP A 93 17.77 7.71 -4.53
C TRP A 93 17.46 9.06 -3.87
N GLY A 94 16.19 9.39 -3.62
CA GLY A 94 15.79 10.48 -2.73
C GLY A 94 14.91 11.53 -3.39
N SER A 95 15.20 11.89 -4.63
CA SER A 95 14.41 12.83 -5.44
C SER A 95 13.50 12.12 -6.45
N ASP A 96 13.25 10.82 -6.27
CA ASP A 96 12.52 10.02 -7.27
C ASP A 96 11.11 10.54 -7.54
N TRP A 97 10.50 11.16 -6.54
CA TRP A 97 9.11 11.64 -6.62
C TRP A 97 9.00 13.12 -6.99
N THR A 98 10.10 13.88 -7.08
CA THR A 98 10.03 15.33 -7.33
C THR A 98 9.68 15.68 -8.77
N ASN A 99 10.05 14.81 -9.72
CA ASN A 99 9.86 15.04 -11.16
C ASN A 99 8.76 14.15 -11.75
N ILE A 100 8.07 13.37 -10.92
CA ILE A 100 6.92 12.56 -11.34
C ILE A 100 5.68 13.42 -11.11
N ALA A 101 4.83 13.53 -12.14
CA ALA A 101 3.58 14.24 -12.00
C ALA A 101 2.71 13.59 -10.91
N SER A 102 2.28 14.39 -9.94
CA SER A 102 1.26 14.00 -8.98
C SER A 102 -0.08 13.77 -9.70
N PRO A 103 -0.85 12.75 -9.30
CA PRO A 103 -2.23 12.63 -9.75
C PRO A 103 -3.06 13.81 -9.24
N ASP A 104 -4.23 14.01 -9.84
CA ASP A 104 -5.19 15.00 -9.36
C ASP A 104 -5.60 14.69 -7.92
N SER A 105 -5.58 15.70 -7.06
CA SER A 105 -5.92 15.50 -5.65
C SER A 105 -7.40 15.18 -5.50
N VAL A 106 -7.69 14.20 -4.63
CA VAL A 106 -9.05 13.82 -4.27
C VAL A 106 -9.56 14.74 -3.17
N GLN A 107 -10.78 15.26 -3.30
CA GLN A 107 -11.40 16.03 -2.22
C GLN A 107 -11.50 15.19 -0.95
N ALA A 108 -11.03 15.74 0.16
CA ALA A 108 -11.05 15.09 1.46
C ALA A 108 -11.56 16.03 2.54
N THR A 109 -12.14 15.45 3.58
CA THR A 109 -12.54 16.16 4.80
C THR A 109 -11.52 15.90 5.88
N GLU A 110 -11.06 16.96 6.54
CA GLU A 110 -10.19 16.83 7.70
C GLU A 110 -11.01 16.38 8.92
N VAL A 111 -10.56 15.32 9.58
CA VAL A 111 -11.15 14.81 10.83
C VAL A 111 -10.05 14.46 11.81
N ASN A 112 -10.30 14.66 13.11
CA ASN A 112 -9.35 14.21 14.14
C ASN A 112 -9.49 12.71 14.38
N ALA A 113 -8.36 12.01 14.36
CA ALA A 113 -8.29 10.59 14.67
C ALA A 113 -7.11 10.27 15.59
N THR A 114 -7.29 9.28 16.44
CA THR A 114 -6.23 8.80 17.34
C THR A 114 -5.48 7.64 16.68
N LEU A 115 -4.21 7.85 16.37
CA LEU A 115 -3.28 6.82 15.93
C LEU A 115 -2.66 6.15 17.16
N GLN A 116 -2.62 4.82 17.14
CA GLN A 116 -1.92 4.03 18.14
C GLN A 116 -0.54 3.64 17.62
N PHE A 117 0.48 3.97 18.40
CA PHE A 117 1.85 3.50 18.23
C PHE A 117 2.09 2.32 19.14
N GLY A 118 2.77 1.31 18.61
CA GLY A 118 3.17 0.15 19.37
C GLY A 118 4.57 -0.30 18.98
N SER A 119 5.39 -0.65 19.95
CA SER A 119 6.75 -1.14 19.71
C SER A 119 6.97 -2.54 20.28
N TRP A 120 7.87 -3.29 19.65
CA TRP A 120 8.37 -4.55 20.19
C TRP A 120 9.85 -4.40 20.52
N ASP A 121 10.19 -4.81 21.74
CA ASP A 121 11.57 -4.85 22.16
C ASP A 121 12.29 -6.05 21.55
N TYR A 122 13.57 -5.86 21.29
CA TYR A 122 14.52 -6.87 20.88
C TYR A 122 14.86 -7.71 22.08
N GLU A 123 14.52 -9.00 21.99
CA GLU A 123 14.84 -9.97 23.02
C GLU A 123 16.07 -10.80 22.58
N PRO A 124 17.27 -10.52 23.14
CA PRO A 124 18.51 -11.17 22.70
C PRO A 124 18.47 -12.69 22.89
N SER A 125 17.73 -13.17 23.89
CA SER A 125 17.66 -14.59 24.25
C SER A 125 16.93 -15.47 23.23
N LEU A 126 16.13 -14.86 22.33
CA LEU A 126 15.41 -15.57 21.25
C LEU A 126 16.10 -15.44 19.88
N SER A 127 17.16 -14.63 19.77
CA SER A 127 17.86 -14.36 18.52
C SER A 127 18.87 -15.48 18.20
N THR A 128 18.46 -16.47 17.42
CA THR A 128 19.38 -17.46 16.81
C THR A 128 19.99 -16.96 15.50
N ALA A 129 19.70 -15.71 15.11
CA ALA A 129 20.02 -15.18 13.80
C ALA A 129 21.38 -14.47 13.79
N THR A 130 22.28 -14.91 12.91
CA THR A 130 23.55 -14.26 12.57
C THR A 130 23.38 -13.00 11.70
N THR A 131 22.14 -12.59 11.42
CA THR A 131 21.82 -11.41 10.62
C THR A 131 22.05 -10.14 11.43
N ARG A 132 22.79 -9.19 10.86
CA ARG A 132 22.86 -7.83 11.42
C ARG A 132 21.46 -7.24 11.46
N ASN A 133 21.02 -6.70 12.60
CA ASN A 133 19.79 -5.92 12.65
C ASN A 133 19.91 -4.67 11.78
N ALA A 134 18.78 -4.20 11.28
CA ALA A 134 18.70 -2.93 10.57
C ALA A 134 19.14 -1.76 11.47
N ARG A 135 19.62 -0.68 10.85
CA ARG A 135 19.88 0.57 11.58
C ARG A 135 18.61 1.41 11.58
N THR A 136 18.42 2.22 12.61
CA THR A 136 17.34 3.22 12.66
C THR A 136 17.34 4.12 11.43
N ALA A 137 18.51 4.47 10.89
CA ALA A 137 18.64 5.26 9.66
C ALA A 137 18.03 4.56 8.43
N ASP A 138 18.08 3.22 8.36
CA ASP A 138 17.49 2.46 7.26
C ASP A 138 15.96 2.56 7.31
N VAL A 139 15.35 2.49 8.50
CA VAL A 139 13.92 2.71 8.72
C VAL A 139 13.52 4.14 8.39
N GLN A 140 14.25 5.13 8.91
CA GLN A 140 13.96 6.55 8.67
C GLN A 140 13.96 6.88 7.18
N SER A 141 14.95 6.35 6.44
CA SER A 141 15.03 6.58 4.99
C SER A 141 13.86 5.92 4.24
N LEU A 142 13.45 4.70 4.61
CA LEU A 142 12.27 4.08 4.00
C LEU A 142 10.99 4.88 4.25
N VAL A 143 10.78 5.30 5.50
CA VAL A 143 9.58 6.05 5.89
C VAL A 143 9.56 7.41 5.20
N GLU A 144 10.70 8.10 5.09
CA GLU A 144 10.82 9.34 4.32
C GLU A 144 10.42 9.14 2.85
N GLN A 145 10.94 8.10 2.20
CA GLN A 145 10.60 7.86 0.80
C GLN A 145 9.14 7.46 0.59
N MET A 146 8.55 6.78 1.57
CA MET A 146 7.14 6.42 1.54
C MET A 146 6.22 7.62 1.81
N SER A 147 6.63 8.51 2.73
CA SER A 147 5.99 9.79 2.99
C SER A 147 5.98 10.63 1.70
N LEU A 148 7.10 10.72 0.99
CA LEU A 148 7.17 11.42 -0.30
C LEU A 148 6.31 10.76 -1.38
N TYR A 149 6.29 9.42 -1.45
CA TYR A 149 5.48 8.68 -2.42
C TYR A 149 3.98 8.97 -2.22
N LEU A 150 3.44 8.69 -1.03
CA LEU A 150 2.03 8.92 -0.73
C LEU A 150 1.69 10.40 -0.64
N GLY A 151 2.58 11.20 -0.07
CA GLY A 151 2.43 12.65 0.12
C GLY A 151 2.35 13.44 -1.19
N ASN A 152 2.90 12.90 -2.27
CA ASN A 152 2.73 13.41 -3.64
C ASN A 152 1.50 12.81 -4.35
N GLY A 153 0.62 12.11 -3.64
CA GLY A 153 -0.63 11.54 -4.12
C GLY A 153 -0.49 10.17 -4.79
N HIS A 154 0.72 9.62 -4.90
CA HIS A 154 0.92 8.32 -5.54
C HIS A 154 0.31 7.18 -4.73
N GLY A 155 -0.01 6.08 -5.41
CA GLY A 155 -0.83 4.99 -4.90
C GLY A 155 -2.17 4.92 -5.64
N GLU A 156 -2.83 3.77 -5.58
CA GLU A 156 -4.14 3.63 -6.21
C GLU A 156 -5.17 4.55 -5.55
N VAL A 157 -5.91 5.29 -6.37
CA VAL A 157 -7.05 6.08 -5.92
C VAL A 157 -8.32 5.20 -5.97
N ASN A 158 -9.14 5.23 -4.92
CA ASN A 158 -10.33 4.38 -4.73
C ASN A 158 -10.06 2.89 -4.51
N ARG A 159 -8.81 2.49 -4.29
CA ARG A 159 -8.45 1.13 -3.83
C ARG A 159 -7.53 1.22 -2.64
N THR A 160 -7.50 0.14 -1.85
CA THR A 160 -6.55 0.02 -0.76
C THR A 160 -5.14 0.06 -1.33
N VAL A 161 -4.30 0.93 -0.78
CA VAL A 161 -2.89 0.99 -1.12
C VAL A 161 -2.13 0.07 -0.16
N ILE A 162 -1.39 -0.86 -0.75
CA ILE A 162 -0.42 -1.70 -0.04
C ILE A 162 0.91 -1.52 -0.75
N VAL A 163 1.92 -1.11 -0.02
CA VAL A 163 3.27 -0.97 -0.57
C VAL A 163 4.29 -1.25 0.52
N TYR A 164 5.36 -1.91 0.11
CA TYR A 164 6.41 -2.41 0.98
C TYR A 164 7.72 -1.67 0.71
N GLY A 165 8.63 -1.70 1.68
CA GLY A 165 9.95 -1.10 1.58
C GLY A 165 11.03 -2.01 2.13
N LEU A 166 12.21 -1.96 1.52
CA LEU A 166 13.41 -2.67 1.99
C LEU A 166 14.62 -1.74 1.91
N SER A 167 15.38 -1.62 3.01
CA SER A 167 16.63 -0.86 3.07
C SER A 167 17.57 -1.55 4.04
N GLY A 168 18.71 -2.05 3.56
CA GLY A 168 19.53 -2.96 4.37
C GLY A 168 18.69 -4.14 4.86
N ASN A 169 18.57 -4.30 6.18
CA ASN A 169 17.71 -5.31 6.81
C ASN A 169 16.42 -4.72 7.41
N ALA A 170 16.11 -3.44 7.16
CA ALA A 170 14.83 -2.85 7.56
C ALA A 170 13.78 -3.26 6.53
N THR A 171 12.72 -3.92 6.98
CA THR A 171 11.51 -4.14 6.20
C THR A 171 10.44 -3.18 6.66
N PHE A 172 9.66 -2.65 5.72
CA PHE A 172 8.59 -1.70 5.98
C PHE A 172 7.35 -2.08 5.19
N GLY A 173 6.17 -1.79 5.71
CA GLY A 173 4.92 -1.96 5.00
C GLY A 173 3.90 -0.92 5.41
N VAL A 174 3.11 -0.46 4.44
CA VAL A 174 1.96 0.41 4.65
C VAL A 174 0.71 -0.27 4.12
N TYR A 175 -0.35 -0.18 4.91
CA TYR A 175 -1.73 -0.43 4.51
C TYR A 175 -2.50 0.87 4.64
N LEU A 176 -3.14 1.30 3.56
CA LEU A 176 -3.97 2.50 3.54
C LEU A 176 -5.31 2.16 2.91
N GLY A 177 -6.36 2.19 3.71
CA GLY A 177 -7.73 1.96 3.26
C GLY A 177 -8.17 3.01 2.23
N LYS A 178 -9.02 2.60 1.27
CA LYS A 178 -9.41 3.43 0.12
C LYS A 178 -10.19 4.70 0.46
N SER A 179 -10.71 4.83 1.68
CA SER A 179 -11.45 6.02 2.15
C SER A 179 -10.54 7.03 2.86
N LEU A 180 -9.23 6.78 2.88
CA LEU A 180 -8.21 7.70 3.39
C LEU A 180 -7.44 8.31 2.22
N GLN A 181 -7.11 9.60 2.33
CA GLN A 181 -6.36 10.30 1.29
C GLN A 181 -4.87 9.95 1.36
N ASN A 182 -4.25 9.65 0.20
CA ASN A 182 -2.83 9.33 0.10
C ASN A 182 -1.96 10.50 0.62
N GLU A 183 -2.22 11.71 0.14
CA GLU A 183 -1.45 12.92 0.46
C GLU A 183 -1.43 13.19 1.95
N GLY A 184 -2.62 13.23 2.56
CA GLY A 184 -2.79 13.49 3.98
C GLY A 184 -2.12 12.42 4.85
N MET A 185 -2.30 11.13 4.53
CA MET A 185 -1.70 10.06 5.32
C MET A 185 -0.18 9.94 5.10
N GLY A 186 0.30 10.21 3.89
CA GLY A 186 1.72 10.31 3.60
C GLY A 186 2.39 11.44 4.39
N GLN A 187 1.86 12.65 4.30
CA GLN A 187 2.47 13.84 4.90
C GLN A 187 2.32 13.89 6.42
N VAL A 188 1.17 13.47 6.98
CA VAL A 188 0.93 13.59 8.43
C VAL A 188 1.35 12.31 9.14
N ALA A 189 0.80 11.17 8.74
CA ALA A 189 0.96 9.94 9.50
C ALA A 189 2.39 9.40 9.37
N LEU A 190 2.93 9.27 8.15
CA LEU A 190 4.28 8.74 7.97
C LEU A 190 5.38 9.68 8.50
N ASP A 191 5.16 10.99 8.49
CA ASP A 191 6.06 11.93 9.16
C ASP A 191 6.04 11.74 10.69
N LEU A 192 4.87 11.52 11.27
CA LEU A 192 4.75 11.18 12.69
C LEU A 192 5.45 9.86 13.01
N PHE A 193 5.29 8.84 12.17
CA PHE A 193 6.02 7.57 12.30
C PHE A 193 7.53 7.78 12.28
N ARG A 194 8.04 8.56 11.32
CA ARG A 194 9.47 8.87 11.20
C ARG A 194 9.99 9.56 12.45
N ASN A 195 9.25 10.54 12.98
CA ASN A 195 9.63 11.27 14.18
C ASN A 195 9.62 10.37 15.42
N TYR A 196 8.60 9.51 15.56
CA TYR A 196 8.55 8.55 16.66
C TYR A 196 9.70 7.56 16.60
N ALA A 197 10.00 7.01 15.41
CA ALA A 197 11.14 6.11 15.20
C ALA A 197 12.50 6.78 15.47
N ALA A 198 12.60 8.10 15.29
CA ALA A 198 13.81 8.87 15.57
C ALA A 198 14.00 9.15 17.07
N ASP A 199 12.90 9.36 17.80
CA ASP A 199 12.93 9.71 19.22
C ASP A 199 13.17 8.50 20.12
N THR A 200 12.79 7.32 19.66
CA THR A 200 13.13 6.05 20.30
C THR A 200 14.62 5.74 20.16
N ARG A 201 15.44 6.42 20.98
CA ARG A 201 16.91 6.30 21.07
C ARG A 201 17.39 4.99 21.69
N ASP A 202 16.48 4.09 22.05
CA ASP A 202 16.84 2.80 22.61
C ASP A 202 17.24 1.83 21.49
N ASN A 203 18.48 1.36 21.56
CA ASN A 203 19.05 0.30 20.71
C ASN A 203 18.35 -1.08 20.90
N LYS A 204 17.17 -1.09 21.52
CA LYS A 204 16.37 -2.26 21.85
C LYS A 204 15.16 -2.42 20.95
N LEU A 205 14.90 -1.55 19.99
CA LEU A 205 13.74 -1.74 19.10
C LEU A 205 13.97 -2.92 18.15
N ASN A 206 13.05 -3.87 18.13
CA ASN A 206 12.97 -4.91 17.09
C ASN A 206 11.97 -4.53 15.99
N GLY A 207 10.93 -3.79 16.36
CA GLY A 207 9.94 -3.29 15.42
C GLY A 207 9.08 -2.16 16.00
N LEU A 208 8.45 -1.42 15.10
CA LEU A 208 7.55 -0.31 15.40
C LEU A 208 6.35 -0.39 14.47
N ALA A 209 5.15 -0.21 15.01
CA ALA A 209 3.93 -0.08 14.25
C ALA A 209 3.16 1.18 14.65
N MET A 210 2.40 1.73 13.70
CA MET A 210 1.45 2.80 13.88
C MET A 210 0.17 2.42 13.16
N GLN A 211 -0.97 2.51 13.83
CA GLN A 211 -2.23 2.05 13.27
C GLN A 211 -3.41 2.95 13.62
N LEU A 212 -4.35 3.01 12.68
CA LEU A 212 -5.71 3.49 12.83
C LEU A 212 -6.64 2.31 12.53
N CYS A 213 -7.30 1.80 13.56
CA CYS A 213 -8.19 0.64 13.45
C CYS A 213 -9.20 0.65 14.63
N GLY A 214 -10.15 -0.28 14.65
CA GLY A 214 -11.10 -0.44 15.74
C GLY A 214 -12.55 -0.54 15.30
N ARG A 215 -13.47 -0.69 16.27
CA ARG A 215 -14.87 -1.08 16.02
C ARG A 215 -15.71 -0.05 15.24
N GLU A 216 -15.26 1.19 15.17
CA GLU A 216 -15.94 2.29 14.46
C GLU A 216 -15.44 2.46 13.02
N ARG A 217 -14.53 1.60 12.57
CA ARG A 217 -13.89 1.70 11.26
C ARG A 217 -13.93 0.34 10.55
N ASP A 218 -14.26 0.38 9.27
CA ASP A 218 -14.05 -0.75 8.37
C ASP A 218 -12.61 -0.73 7.83
N THR A 219 -12.29 -1.70 6.97
CA THR A 219 -11.00 -1.82 6.29
C THR A 219 -10.69 -0.62 5.38
N ASP A 220 -11.72 0.08 4.90
CA ASP A 220 -11.57 1.21 3.99
C ASP A 220 -11.13 2.48 4.74
N HIS A 221 -11.41 2.55 6.05
CA HIS A 221 -11.00 3.64 6.95
C HIS A 221 -9.86 3.25 7.88
N ALA A 222 -9.22 2.10 7.66
CA ALA A 222 -8.09 1.62 8.43
C ALA A 222 -6.76 2.08 7.80
N PHE A 223 -5.77 2.32 8.66
CA PHE A 223 -4.40 2.61 8.26
C PHE A 223 -3.44 1.82 9.13
N GLY A 224 -2.33 1.41 8.55
CA GLY A 224 -1.24 0.77 9.28
C GLY A 224 0.09 1.04 8.62
N ALA A 225 1.11 1.33 9.42
CA ALA A 225 2.50 1.33 9.03
C ALA A 225 3.29 0.47 10.02
N ILE A 226 4.20 -0.37 9.52
CA ILE A 226 5.03 -1.24 10.35
C ILE A 226 6.44 -1.32 9.80
N ALA A 227 7.43 -1.23 10.70
CA ALA A 227 8.84 -1.44 10.43
C ALA A 227 9.36 -2.59 11.28
N MET A 228 10.14 -3.51 10.68
CA MET A 228 10.87 -4.56 11.39
C MET A 228 12.36 -4.46 11.08
N MET A 229 13.21 -4.74 12.08
CA MET A 229 14.66 -4.64 11.96
C MET A 229 15.36 -5.97 11.71
N ASN A 230 14.61 -7.07 11.54
CA ASN A 230 15.14 -8.43 11.45
C ASN A 230 15.33 -8.94 10.01
N GLY A 231 15.05 -8.11 8.99
CA GLY A 231 15.19 -8.46 7.58
C GLY A 231 14.09 -9.37 7.01
N SER A 232 13.05 -9.68 7.78
CA SER A 232 11.95 -10.55 7.36
C SER A 232 10.69 -9.72 7.07
N PHE A 233 9.94 -10.11 6.04
CA PHE A 233 8.62 -9.55 5.74
C PHE A 233 7.49 -10.28 6.46
N HIS A 234 7.72 -11.43 7.09
CA HIS A 234 6.68 -12.21 7.77
C HIS A 234 5.78 -11.37 8.69
N SER A 235 6.35 -10.68 9.68
CA SER A 235 5.57 -9.83 10.60
C SER A 235 4.91 -8.64 9.91
N VAL A 236 5.55 -8.10 8.87
CA VAL A 236 4.99 -7.01 8.05
C VAL A 236 3.75 -7.50 7.28
N GLN A 237 3.82 -8.70 6.70
CA GLN A 237 2.69 -9.30 5.99
C GLN A 237 1.56 -9.67 6.95
N ASP A 238 1.86 -10.22 8.12
CA ASP A 238 0.85 -10.54 9.14
C ASP A 238 0.10 -9.29 9.62
N ALA A 239 0.81 -8.17 9.81
CA ALA A 239 0.19 -6.89 10.13
C ALA A 239 -0.77 -6.42 9.03
N ILE A 240 -0.32 -6.46 7.77
CA ILE A 240 -1.16 -6.07 6.64
C ILE A 240 -2.38 -6.99 6.50
N ARG A 241 -2.23 -8.31 6.70
CA ARG A 241 -3.38 -9.24 6.75
C ARG A 241 -4.35 -8.86 7.86
N THR A 242 -3.84 -8.52 9.03
CA THR A 242 -4.65 -8.13 10.19
C THR A 242 -5.49 -6.90 9.88
N TRP A 243 -4.88 -5.83 9.36
CA TRP A 243 -5.60 -4.62 8.97
C TRP A 243 -6.57 -4.86 7.82
N SER A 244 -6.21 -5.68 6.83
CA SER A 244 -7.10 -6.04 5.72
C SER A 244 -8.32 -6.86 6.14
N ASN A 245 -8.29 -7.48 7.32
CA ASN A 245 -9.40 -8.20 7.92
C ASN A 245 -10.17 -7.35 8.95
N GLY A 246 -9.85 -6.06 9.07
CA GLY A 246 -10.47 -5.13 10.03
C GLY A 246 -9.96 -5.28 11.47
N GLY A 247 -8.86 -6.01 11.67
CA GLY A 247 -8.22 -6.20 12.97
C GLY A 247 -7.28 -5.05 13.36
N CYS A 248 -6.88 -5.05 14.63
CA CYS A 248 -5.80 -4.23 15.17
C CYS A 248 -4.66 -5.14 15.62
N LEU A 249 -3.43 -4.69 15.45
CA LEU A 249 -2.27 -5.33 16.07
C LEU A 249 -2.33 -5.20 17.58
N ASP A 250 -1.84 -6.21 18.27
CA ASP A 250 -1.70 -6.29 19.72
C ASP A 250 -0.30 -6.82 20.11
N GLY A 251 -0.12 -7.16 21.39
CA GLY A 251 1.14 -7.75 21.87
C GLY A 251 2.34 -6.81 21.88
N PHE A 252 2.11 -5.50 21.89
CA PHE A 252 3.17 -4.51 21.99
C PHE A 252 3.82 -4.49 23.38
N SER A 253 5.14 -4.27 23.43
CA SER A 253 5.88 -4.01 24.67
C SER A 253 5.52 -2.64 25.26
N SER A 254 5.33 -1.64 24.39
CA SER A 254 4.94 -0.29 24.74
C SER A 254 3.89 0.23 23.77
N VAL A 255 2.95 1.04 24.28
CA VAL A 255 1.87 1.64 23.51
C VAL A 255 1.78 3.13 23.80
N THR A 256 1.61 3.93 22.76
CA THR A 256 1.37 5.38 22.86
C THR A 256 0.24 5.76 21.90
N ASN A 257 -0.63 6.68 22.31
CA ASN A 257 -1.72 7.17 21.45
C ASN A 257 -1.50 8.64 21.13
N MET A 258 -1.71 9.04 19.88
CA MET A 258 -1.60 10.43 19.44
C MET A 258 -2.79 10.81 18.56
N THR A 259 -3.43 11.93 18.88
CA THR A 259 -4.52 12.47 18.05
C THR A 259 -3.95 13.43 17.03
N VAL A 260 -4.25 13.19 15.75
CA VAL A 260 -3.80 14.00 14.62
C VAL A 260 -4.95 14.24 13.64
N PRO A 261 -4.87 15.32 12.84
CA PRO A 261 -5.76 15.47 11.69
C PRO A 261 -5.44 14.38 10.65
N ILE A 262 -6.49 13.71 10.17
CA ILE A 262 -6.45 12.82 9.02
C ILE A 262 -7.43 13.30 7.97
N PHE A 263 -7.24 12.86 6.73
CA PHE A 263 -8.04 13.29 5.59
C PHE A 263 -8.82 12.11 5.03
N VAL A 264 -10.15 12.18 5.13
CA VAL A 264 -11.06 11.12 4.67
C VAL A 264 -11.75 11.53 3.38
N THR A 265 -11.83 10.61 2.41
CA THR A 265 -12.45 10.83 1.09
C THR A 265 -13.89 10.32 1.02
N ALA A 266 -14.30 9.50 2.01
CA ALA A 266 -15.66 9.05 2.20
C ALA A 266 -16.00 9.03 3.69
N PRO A 267 -17.27 9.29 4.08
CA PRO A 267 -17.69 9.15 5.47
C PRO A 267 -17.71 7.67 5.90
N PRO A 268 -17.39 7.36 7.17
CA PRO A 268 -17.44 6.00 7.69
C PRO A 268 -18.87 5.44 7.64
N LEU A 269 -18.97 4.12 7.42
CA LEU A 269 -20.26 3.41 7.31
C LEU A 269 -21.10 3.45 8.60
N VAL A 270 -20.50 3.86 9.73
CA VAL A 270 -21.22 4.09 10.99
C VAL A 270 -21.22 5.59 11.28
N PRO A 271 -22.38 6.23 11.48
CA PRO A 271 -22.41 7.62 11.93
C PRO A 271 -21.68 7.71 13.27
N VAL A 272 -20.69 8.61 13.34
CA VAL A 272 -20.18 9.10 14.63
C VAL A 272 -21.40 9.63 15.38
N SER A 273 -21.84 8.87 16.38
CA SER A 273 -22.99 9.20 17.21
C SER A 273 -22.56 10.28 18.19
N ASN A 274 -22.26 11.49 17.69
CA ASN A 274 -22.08 12.75 18.42
C ASN A 274 -21.63 13.92 17.50
N ALA A 275 -22.07 13.95 16.24
CA ALA A 275 -22.11 15.23 15.53
C ALA A 275 -23.40 15.95 15.92
N THR A 276 -23.30 16.94 16.81
CA THR A 276 -24.38 17.92 16.97
C THR A 276 -24.53 18.60 15.62
N ILE A 277 -25.57 18.24 14.88
CA ILE A 277 -25.94 18.95 13.65
C ILE A 277 -26.29 20.37 14.10
N VAL A 278 -25.38 21.32 13.89
CA VAL A 278 -25.72 22.72 13.92
C VAL A 278 -26.55 22.94 12.66
N THR A 279 -27.87 22.82 12.81
CA THR A 279 -28.81 23.26 11.78
C THR A 279 -28.60 24.76 11.60
N LEU A 280 -28.03 25.12 10.45
CA LEU A 280 -27.97 26.49 10.01
C LEU A 280 -29.40 26.90 9.63
N ASP A 281 -30.12 27.47 10.59
CA ASP A 281 -31.38 28.17 10.33
C ASP A 281 -31.07 29.37 9.44
N THR A 282 -31.48 29.32 8.17
CA THR A 282 -31.63 30.56 7.41
C THR A 282 -32.75 30.49 6.37
N VAL A 283 -33.62 31.49 6.49
CA VAL A 283 -34.54 32.08 5.51
C VAL A 283 -35.85 31.34 5.22
N ARG A 284 -36.80 31.69 6.09
CA ARG A 284 -38.24 31.88 5.85
C ARG A 284 -38.52 32.38 4.42
N SER A 285 -39.19 31.56 3.61
CA SER A 285 -40.00 32.04 2.49
C SER A 285 -41.36 31.35 2.48
N HIS A 286 -42.38 32.19 2.41
CA HIS A 286 -43.79 31.87 2.46
C HIS A 286 -44.25 31.17 1.18
N SER A 287 -44.86 29.98 1.31
CA SER A 287 -46.02 29.61 0.48
C SER A 287 -46.82 28.50 1.15
N ALA A 288 -48.12 28.73 1.30
CA ALA A 288 -49.09 27.81 1.87
C ALA A 288 -49.33 26.58 0.96
N GLY A 289 -49.50 25.40 1.57
CA GLY A 289 -49.85 24.19 0.81
C GLY A 289 -50.00 22.95 1.70
N VAL A 290 -51.20 22.80 2.27
CA VAL A 290 -51.91 21.54 2.59
C VAL A 290 -51.10 20.36 3.16
N ALA A 291 -51.31 20.10 4.45
CA ALA A 291 -50.95 18.87 5.13
C ALA A 291 -51.71 17.65 4.55
N ARG A 292 -50.99 16.57 4.24
CA ARG A 292 -51.51 15.21 4.24
C ARG A 292 -50.54 14.29 4.96
N SER A 293 -51.02 13.79 6.10
CA SER A 293 -50.47 12.64 6.81
C SER A 293 -50.59 11.40 5.92
N VAL A 294 -49.47 10.71 5.73
CA VAL A 294 -49.44 9.31 5.32
C VAL A 294 -48.44 8.63 6.24
N ASN A 295 -48.97 7.88 7.20
CA ASN A 295 -48.25 6.79 7.84
C ASN A 295 -47.91 5.79 6.74
N ASP A 296 -46.64 5.42 6.60
CA ASP A 296 -46.36 4.04 6.19
C ASP A 296 -45.06 3.53 6.79
N GLU A 297 -45.21 2.40 7.47
CA GLU A 297 -44.16 1.60 8.05
C GLU A 297 -43.39 0.90 6.93
N SER A 298 -42.06 0.88 7.00
CA SER A 298 -41.25 -0.30 6.63
C SER A 298 -39.78 0.00 6.85
N GLY A 299 -39.32 -0.27 8.07
CA GLY A 299 -37.90 -0.45 8.35
C GLY A 299 -37.43 -1.78 7.78
N LEU A 300 -36.59 -1.74 6.75
CA LEU A 300 -35.79 -2.89 6.31
C LEU A 300 -34.42 -2.82 7.00
N SER A 301 -34.34 -3.45 8.17
CA SER A 301 -33.07 -3.79 8.83
C SER A 301 -32.55 -5.09 8.23
N LEU A 302 -31.49 -5.01 7.40
CA LEU A 302 -30.73 -6.20 7.00
C LEU A 302 -29.83 -6.61 8.18
N SER A 303 -30.28 -7.59 8.96
CA SER A 303 -29.45 -8.30 9.94
C SER A 303 -28.80 -9.51 9.27
N CYS A 304 -27.51 -9.40 8.93
CA CYS A 304 -26.70 -10.58 8.60
C CYS A 304 -26.43 -11.37 9.89
N ARG A 305 -27.11 -12.52 10.07
CA ARG A 305 -26.76 -13.49 11.11
C ARG A 305 -25.71 -14.45 10.57
N CYS A 306 -24.49 -14.39 11.09
CA CYS A 306 -23.50 -15.45 10.93
C CYS A 306 -23.93 -16.66 11.76
N PHE A 307 -24.20 -17.79 11.10
CA PHE A 307 -24.41 -19.08 11.76
C PHE A 307 -23.05 -19.79 11.85
N ILE A 308 -22.51 -19.93 13.06
CA ILE A 308 -21.35 -20.79 13.31
C ILE A 308 -21.87 -22.20 13.50
N SER A 309 -21.64 -23.09 12.54
CA SER A 309 -21.82 -24.53 12.73
C SER A 309 -20.58 -25.09 13.42
N SER A 310 -20.71 -25.54 14.67
CA SER A 310 -19.67 -26.30 15.35
C SER A 310 -19.58 -27.70 14.74
N ILE A 311 -18.41 -28.06 14.19
CA ILE A 311 -18.11 -29.44 13.81
C ILE A 311 -17.58 -30.16 15.05
N SER A 312 -18.36 -31.10 15.56
CA SER A 312 -17.89 -32.08 16.55
C SER A 312 -17.05 -33.14 15.82
N ALA A 313 -15.75 -33.16 16.11
CA ALA A 313 -14.88 -34.22 15.66
C ALA A 313 -15.22 -35.53 16.39
N THR A 314 -15.63 -36.56 15.64
CA THR A 314 -15.60 -37.95 16.11
C THR A 314 -14.66 -38.77 15.21
N PRO A 315 -13.86 -39.69 15.76
CA PRO A 315 -12.85 -40.40 15.00
C PRO A 315 -13.42 -41.71 14.45
N ARG A 316 -13.60 -41.80 13.12
CA ARG A 316 -13.48 -43.06 12.34
C ARG A 316 -13.73 -42.83 10.86
N CYS A 317 -12.67 -42.96 10.05
CA CYS A 317 -12.79 -43.27 8.63
C CYS A 317 -12.59 -44.78 8.47
N THR A 318 -13.66 -45.54 8.25
CA THR A 318 -13.61 -46.89 7.69
C THR A 318 -13.93 -46.84 6.21
N ARG A 319 -12.96 -47.26 5.40
CA ARG A 319 -13.04 -47.42 3.95
C ARG A 319 -13.87 -48.67 3.65
N SER A 320 -14.97 -48.53 2.91
CA SER A 320 -15.68 -49.65 2.29
C SER A 320 -15.69 -49.47 0.77
N GLU A 321 -15.12 -50.46 0.09
CA GLU A 321 -15.13 -50.63 -1.36
C GLU A 321 -16.58 -50.80 -1.87
N LEU A 322 -16.89 -50.22 -3.03
CA LEU A 322 -17.98 -50.68 -3.87
C LEU A 322 -17.46 -50.89 -5.29
N SER A 323 -17.44 -52.17 -5.67
CA SER A 323 -17.29 -52.70 -7.02
C SER A 323 -18.54 -52.42 -7.85
N ALA A 324 -18.35 -51.99 -9.10
CA ALA A 324 -19.41 -51.91 -10.10
C ALA A 324 -19.18 -53.01 -11.15
N SER A 325 -20.19 -53.83 -11.38
CA SER A 325 -20.27 -54.77 -12.50
C SER A 325 -21.43 -54.32 -13.43
N PRO A 326 -21.28 -54.36 -14.76
CA PRO A 326 -22.33 -53.93 -15.68
C PRO A 326 -23.30 -55.07 -16.03
N SER A 327 -24.57 -54.70 -16.22
CA SER A 327 -25.64 -55.59 -16.73
C SER A 327 -25.85 -55.43 -18.24
N PRO A 328 -26.51 -56.41 -18.90
CA PRO A 328 -26.19 -56.79 -20.28
C PRO A 328 -27.16 -56.25 -21.33
N LYS A 329 -26.64 -55.95 -22.52
CA LYS A 329 -26.98 -56.55 -23.83
C LYS A 329 -26.09 -55.99 -24.91
#